data_AF-A0A3S4F6T5-F1
#
_entry.id   AF-A0A3S4F6T5-F1
#
_cell.length_a   1.000
_cell.length_b   1.000
_cell.length_c   1.000
_cell.angle_alpha   90.00
_cell.angle_beta   90.00
_cell.angle_gamma   90.00
#
_symmetry.space_group_name_H-M   'P 1'
#
loop_
_entity.id
_entity.type
_entity.pdbx_description
1 polymer ?
#
loop_
_entity_poly.entity_id
_entity_poly.type
_entity_poly.pdbx_seq_one_letter_code
_entity_poly.pdbx_strand_id
1 'polypeptide(L)'
;MASGFERREVLAKVAAVESRSEHPIARAIVVSAEEEGIALPGMSGFESVTGMGVYATVDGTRVDVGADRYMREIGVDISGFATTAERLGQEGKSPLYAAIDGQLAAIIAVADPIKPSTPAAINALHQLGIKVAMITGDNARTAQAIARQLELMTWSPRYCRKGKSRRYGA
;
A
#
# COMPACT_ATOMS: atom_id res chain seq x y z
N MET A 1 1.92 -8.91 12.96
CA MET A 1 0.82 -9.88 13.08
C MET A 1 0.02 -9.55 14.32
N ALA A 2 -1.29 -9.73 14.27
CA ALA A 2 -2.16 -9.54 15.44
C ALA A 2 -2.14 -10.81 16.29
N SER A 3 -2.52 -10.68 17.56
CA SER A 3 -2.63 -11.82 18.48
C SER A 3 -3.65 -12.83 17.94
N GLY A 4 -3.31 -14.12 17.95
CA GLY A 4 -4.20 -15.19 17.47
C GLY A 4 -4.09 -15.52 15.98
N PHE A 5 -3.23 -14.82 15.23
CA PHE A 5 -2.98 -15.10 13.81
C PHE A 5 -1.56 -15.61 13.57
N GLU A 6 -1.44 -16.65 12.75
CA GLU A 6 -0.16 -17.21 12.31
C GLU A 6 0.25 -16.57 10.98
N ARG A 7 1.53 -16.19 10.84
CA ARG A 7 2.03 -15.40 9.71
C ARG A 7 1.85 -16.16 8.39
N ARG A 8 2.20 -17.44 8.35
CA ARG A 8 2.14 -18.26 7.14
C ARG A 8 0.69 -18.43 6.68
N GLU A 9 -0.25 -18.64 7.59
CA GLU A 9 -1.69 -18.70 7.28
C GLU A 9 -2.22 -17.38 6.72
N VAL A 10 -1.93 -16.25 7.39
CA VAL A 10 -2.36 -14.93 6.92
C VAL A 10 -1.75 -14.62 5.56
N LEU A 11 -0.47 -14.90 5.36
CA LEU A 11 0.21 -14.67 4.08
C LEU A 11 -0.41 -15.53 2.96
N ALA A 12 -0.73 -16.79 3.22
CA ALA A 12 -1.40 -17.67 2.26
C ALA A 12 -2.76 -17.08 1.81
N LYS A 13 -3.58 -16.68 2.78
CA LYS A 13 -4.92 -16.10 2.53
C LYS A 13 -4.84 -14.78 1.80
N VAL A 14 -3.95 -13.88 2.23
CA VAL A 14 -3.76 -12.55 1.61
C VAL A 14 -3.20 -12.68 0.20
N ALA A 15 -2.21 -13.55 -0.02
CA ALA A 15 -1.66 -13.81 -1.35
C ALA A 15 -2.70 -14.46 -2.29
N ALA A 16 -3.60 -15.30 -1.78
CA ALA A 16 -4.71 -15.82 -2.57
C ALA A 16 -5.62 -14.68 -3.08
N VAL A 17 -6.05 -13.76 -2.21
CA VAL A 17 -6.84 -12.58 -2.62
C VAL A 17 -6.09 -11.72 -3.64
N GLU A 18 -4.84 -11.39 -3.34
CA GLU A 18 -4.00 -10.51 -4.16
C GLU A 18 -3.60 -11.15 -5.50
N SER A 19 -3.72 -12.48 -5.67
CA SER A 19 -3.42 -13.16 -6.93
C SER A 19 -4.31 -12.72 -8.11
N ARG A 20 -5.47 -12.10 -7.86
CA ARG A 20 -6.37 -11.53 -8.88
C ARG A 20 -6.22 -10.02 -9.05
N SER A 21 -5.42 -9.37 -8.22
CA SER A 21 -5.20 -7.93 -8.27
C SER A 21 -4.06 -7.61 -9.24
N GLU A 22 -4.27 -6.66 -10.15
CA GLU A 22 -3.24 -6.22 -11.11
C GLU A 22 -2.23 -5.23 -10.49
N HIS A 23 -2.38 -4.91 -9.21
CA HIS A 23 -1.53 -3.91 -8.56
C HIS A 23 -0.10 -4.45 -8.38
N PRO A 24 0.97 -3.65 -8.62
CA PRO A 24 2.35 -4.08 -8.40
C PRO A 24 2.63 -4.59 -6.97
N ILE A 25 1.90 -4.05 -5.99
CA ILE A 25 1.96 -4.45 -4.58
C ILE A 25 1.43 -5.87 -4.39
N ALA A 26 0.32 -6.19 -5.04
CA ALA A 26 -0.31 -7.50 -5.00
C ALA A 26 0.66 -8.58 -5.48
N ARG A 27 1.37 -8.27 -6.58
CA ARG A 27 2.39 -9.16 -7.12
C ARG A 27 3.51 -9.43 -6.14
N ALA A 28 3.99 -8.43 -5.41
CA ALA A 28 5.05 -8.61 -4.41
C ALA A 28 4.61 -9.54 -3.25
N ILE A 29 3.35 -9.43 -2.82
CA ILE A 29 2.78 -10.30 -1.79
C ILE A 29 2.71 -11.75 -2.29
N VAL A 30 2.24 -11.96 -3.52
CA VAL A 30 2.15 -13.29 -4.14
C VAL A 30 3.53 -13.91 -4.28
N VAL A 31 4.51 -13.15 -4.78
CA VAL A 31 5.91 -13.61 -4.90
C VAL A 31 6.48 -14.00 -3.54
N SER A 32 6.23 -13.22 -2.48
CA SER A 32 6.69 -13.56 -1.13
C SER A 32 6.09 -14.89 -0.64
N ALA A 33 4.84 -15.21 -1.00
CA ALA A 33 4.24 -16.51 -0.65
C ALA A 33 4.86 -17.66 -1.47
N GLU A 34 5.11 -17.44 -2.76
CA GLU A 34 5.78 -18.41 -3.66
C GLU A 34 7.20 -18.73 -3.17
N GLU A 35 7.99 -17.70 -2.82
CA GLU A 35 9.37 -17.85 -2.29
C GLU A 35 9.42 -18.63 -0.97
N GLU A 36 8.38 -18.51 -0.14
CA GLU A 36 8.25 -19.25 1.13
C GLU A 36 7.63 -20.65 0.95
N GLY A 37 7.37 -21.09 -0.29
CA GLY A 37 6.76 -22.39 -0.59
C GLY A 37 5.36 -22.53 0.03
N ILE A 38 4.59 -21.44 0.04
CA ILE A 38 3.23 -21.41 0.56
C ILE A 38 2.26 -21.67 -0.57
N ALA A 39 1.47 -22.74 -0.44
CA ALA A 39 0.39 -23.03 -1.38
C ALA A 39 -0.75 -22.02 -1.17
N LEU A 40 -1.23 -21.44 -2.28
CA LEU A 40 -2.36 -20.51 -2.22
C LEU A 40 -3.68 -21.28 -2.13
N PRO A 41 -4.50 -21.02 -1.11
CA PRO A 41 -5.84 -21.62 -0.99
C PRO A 41 -6.78 -21.19 -2.12
N GLY A 42 -7.85 -21.95 -2.30
CA GLY A 42 -8.91 -21.61 -3.26
C GLY A 42 -9.69 -20.39 -2.80
N MET A 43 -10.11 -19.56 -3.75
CA MET A 43 -10.94 -18.40 -3.43
C MET A 43 -12.09 -18.17 -4.41
N SER A 44 -13.11 -17.47 -3.94
CA SER A 44 -14.29 -17.06 -4.72
C SER A 44 -14.76 -15.66 -4.31
N GLY A 45 -15.61 -15.05 -5.14
CA GLY A 45 -16.20 -13.74 -4.83
C GLY A 45 -15.19 -12.60 -4.71
N PHE A 46 -14.12 -12.62 -5.52
CA PHE A 46 -13.15 -11.53 -5.56
C PHE A 46 -13.78 -10.24 -6.06
N GLU A 47 -13.56 -9.15 -5.31
CA GLU A 47 -13.95 -7.81 -5.69
C GLU A 47 -12.86 -6.78 -5.40
N SER A 48 -12.79 -5.76 -6.26
CA SER A 48 -11.88 -4.62 -6.08
C SER A 48 -12.65 -3.38 -5.68
N VAL A 49 -12.27 -2.82 -4.54
CA VAL A 49 -12.81 -1.56 -4.03
C VAL A 49 -11.89 -0.43 -4.48
N THR A 50 -12.30 0.24 -5.56
CA THR A 50 -11.45 1.21 -6.28
C THR A 50 -10.81 2.22 -5.34
N GLY A 51 -9.47 2.22 -5.33
CA GLY A 51 -8.68 3.14 -4.54
C GLY A 51 -8.69 2.86 -3.03
N MET A 52 -9.17 1.70 -2.57
CA MET A 52 -9.26 1.39 -1.14
C MET A 52 -8.67 0.02 -0.80
N GLY A 53 -8.98 -1.01 -1.58
CA GLY A 53 -8.52 -2.37 -1.33
C GLY A 53 -9.17 -3.41 -2.23
N VAL A 54 -9.03 -4.67 -1.83
CA VAL A 54 -9.63 -5.86 -2.44
C VAL A 54 -10.17 -6.77 -1.35
N TYR A 55 -11.15 -7.60 -1.68
CA TYR A 55 -11.60 -8.67 -0.79
C TYR A 55 -12.01 -9.91 -1.59
N ALA A 56 -11.98 -11.06 -0.93
CA ALA A 56 -12.55 -12.31 -1.44
C ALA A 56 -12.88 -13.26 -0.29
N THR A 57 -13.57 -14.36 -0.61
CA THR A 57 -13.74 -15.48 0.30
C THR A 57 -12.68 -16.54 0.00
N VAL A 58 -11.84 -16.86 0.98
CA VAL A 58 -10.73 -17.82 0.90
C VAL A 58 -10.98 -18.94 1.90
N ASP A 59 -11.07 -20.19 1.42
CA ASP A 59 -11.45 -21.36 2.25
C ASP A 59 -12.68 -21.11 3.15
N GLY A 60 -13.69 -20.42 2.61
CA GLY A 60 -14.93 -20.08 3.33
C GLY A 60 -14.82 -18.91 4.31
N THR A 61 -13.64 -18.30 4.45
CA THR A 61 -13.37 -17.15 5.34
C THR A 61 -13.31 -15.87 4.52
N ARG A 62 -13.89 -14.77 5.00
CA ARG A 62 -13.77 -13.48 4.32
C ARG A 62 -12.40 -12.88 4.60
N VAL A 63 -11.71 -12.43 3.55
CA VAL A 63 -10.39 -11.80 3.65
C VAL A 63 -10.46 -10.44 2.94
N ASP A 64 -10.20 -9.37 3.70
CA ASP A 64 -10.19 -8.00 3.22
C ASP A 64 -8.75 -7.45 3.30
N VAL A 65 -8.25 -6.86 2.22
CA VAL A 65 -6.89 -6.31 2.14
C VAL A 65 -6.94 -4.90 1.60
N GLY A 66 -6.35 -3.92 2.30
CA GLY A 66 -6.42 -2.54 1.84
C GLY A 66 -5.82 -1.49 2.78
N ALA A 67 -6.03 -0.23 2.43
CA ALA A 67 -5.52 0.91 3.19
C ALA A 67 -6.28 1.13 4.52
N ASP A 68 -5.75 2.01 5.38
CA ASP A 68 -6.38 2.37 6.65
C ASP A 68 -7.82 2.89 6.50
N ARG A 69 -8.07 3.67 5.43
CA ARG A 69 -9.42 4.14 5.09
C ARG A 69 -10.41 3.01 4.81
N TYR A 70 -9.95 1.94 4.18
CA TYR A 70 -10.79 0.80 3.84
C TYR A 70 -11.18 0.04 5.10
N MET A 71 -10.21 -0.22 5.99
CA MET A 71 -10.46 -0.89 7.26
C MET A 71 -11.49 -0.13 8.12
N ARG A 72 -11.38 1.20 8.19
CA ARG A 72 -12.37 2.03 8.91
C ARG A 72 -13.76 1.95 8.29
N GLU A 73 -13.87 1.87 6.97
CA GLU A 73 -15.16 1.78 6.26
C GLU A 73 -15.88 0.46 6.54
N ILE A 74 -15.13 -0.64 6.62
CA ILE A 74 -15.69 -1.96 6.99
C ILE A 74 -15.79 -2.17 8.51
N GLY A 75 -15.50 -1.15 9.33
CA GLY A 75 -15.63 -1.20 10.78
C GLY A 75 -14.52 -1.96 11.52
N VAL A 76 -13.38 -2.22 10.88
CA VAL A 76 -12.23 -2.90 11.49
C VAL A 76 -11.38 -1.89 12.27
N ASP A 77 -11.16 -2.15 13.55
CA ASP A 77 -10.24 -1.36 14.37
C ASP A 77 -8.78 -1.68 14.04
N ILE A 78 -8.03 -0.65 13.61
CA ILE A 78 -6.61 -0.73 13.28
C ILE A 78 -5.68 -0.23 14.40
N SER A 79 -6.25 0.19 15.54
CA SER A 79 -5.52 0.81 16.65
C SER A 79 -4.38 -0.07 17.17
N GLY A 80 -4.53 -1.40 17.13
CA GLY A 80 -3.52 -2.37 17.52
C GLY A 80 -2.20 -2.29 16.72
N PHE A 81 -2.20 -1.65 15.55
CA PHE A 81 -0.98 -1.39 14.77
C PHE A 81 -0.62 0.09 14.64
N ALA A 82 -1.22 1.00 15.40
CA ALA A 82 -0.99 2.44 15.27
C ALA A 82 0.51 2.80 15.33
N THR A 83 1.23 2.30 16.34
CA THR A 83 2.68 2.54 16.51
C THR A 83 3.49 1.95 15.36
N THR A 84 3.13 0.76 14.89
CA THR A 84 3.82 0.11 13.77
C THR A 84 3.59 0.88 12.47
N ALA A 85 2.36 1.31 12.21
CA ALA A 85 2.00 2.10 11.04
C ALA A 85 2.70 3.48 11.04
N GLU A 86 2.89 4.08 12.22
CA GLU A 86 3.67 5.31 12.36
C GLU A 86 5.13 5.09 11.99
N ARG A 87 5.78 4.08 12.56
CA ARG A 87 7.17 3.72 12.23
C ARG A 87 7.35 3.45 10.74
N LEU A 88 6.46 2.65 10.14
CA LEU A 88 6.51 2.35 8.71
C LEU A 88 6.38 3.61 7.84
N GLY A 89 5.47 4.52 8.20
CA GLY A 89 5.32 5.79 7.50
C GLY A 89 6.57 6.67 7.58
N GLN A 90 7.26 6.68 8.72
CA GLN A 90 8.55 7.39 8.88
C GLN A 90 9.66 6.78 8.02
N GLU A 91 9.63 5.47 7.80
CA GLU A 91 10.55 4.75 6.91
C GLU A 91 10.21 4.90 5.43
N GLY A 92 9.17 5.67 5.06
CA GLY A 92 8.73 5.79 3.67
C GLY A 92 8.05 4.53 3.14
N LYS A 93 7.46 3.71 4.02
CA LYS A 93 6.72 2.51 3.66
C LYS A 93 5.23 2.76 3.84
N SER A 94 4.44 2.43 2.83
CA SER A 94 2.98 2.49 2.88
C SER A 94 2.44 1.27 3.63
N PRO A 95 1.70 1.45 4.74
CA PRO A 95 1.08 0.34 5.44
C PRO A 95 -0.20 -0.10 4.71
N LEU A 96 -0.27 -1.38 4.42
CA LEU A 96 -1.47 -2.10 3.99
C LEU A 96 -1.94 -2.97 5.16
N TYR A 97 -3.24 -3.17 5.30
CA TYR A 97 -3.83 -3.96 6.38
C TYR A 97 -4.52 -5.17 5.77
N ALA A 98 -4.59 -6.24 6.55
CA ALA A 98 -5.39 -7.42 6.23
C ALA A 98 -6.32 -7.73 7.40
N ALA A 99 -7.59 -7.96 7.08
CA ALA A 99 -8.61 -8.42 8.00
C ALA A 99 -9.15 -9.78 7.56
N ILE A 100 -9.44 -10.65 8.53
CA ILE A 100 -9.99 -11.98 8.33
C ILE A 100 -11.26 -12.06 9.18
N ASP A 101 -12.40 -12.34 8.56
CA ASP A 101 -13.74 -12.32 9.19
C ASP A 101 -14.00 -11.06 10.04
N GLY A 102 -13.62 -9.89 9.50
CA GLY A 102 -13.81 -8.61 10.18
C GLY A 102 -12.87 -8.36 11.36
N GLN A 103 -11.88 -9.23 11.59
CA GLN A 103 -10.85 -9.04 12.60
C GLN A 103 -9.52 -8.65 11.96
N LEU A 104 -8.85 -7.65 12.53
CA LEU A 104 -7.55 -7.23 12.06
C LEU A 104 -6.50 -8.35 12.27
N ALA A 105 -5.99 -8.91 11.18
CA ALA A 105 -5.04 -10.02 11.21
C ALA A 105 -3.58 -9.54 11.07
N ALA A 106 -3.34 -8.58 10.19
CA ALA A 106 -1.99 -8.13 9.90
C ALA A 106 -1.89 -6.70 9.39
N ILE A 107 -0.66 -6.18 9.50
CA ILE A 107 -0.16 -5.01 8.78
C ILE A 107 0.99 -5.49 7.88
N ILE A 108 0.96 -5.07 6.63
CA ILE A 108 1.91 -5.41 5.58
C ILE A 108 2.60 -4.12 5.18
N ALA A 109 3.92 -4.11 5.24
CA ALA A 109 4.72 -2.95 4.87
C ALA A 109 5.05 -3.03 3.38
N VAL A 110 4.61 -2.03 2.62
CA VAL A 110 4.91 -1.93 1.20
C VAL A 110 5.91 -0.80 0.99
N ALA A 111 7.02 -1.11 0.33
CA ALA A 111 8.02 -0.11 -0.06
C ALA A 111 8.01 0.08 -1.58
N ASP A 112 8.00 1.33 -2.04
CA ASP A 112 8.35 1.68 -3.42
C ASP A 112 9.77 2.28 -3.39
N PRO A 113 10.81 1.47 -3.68
CA PRO A 113 12.18 1.93 -3.55
C PRO A 113 12.48 3.04 -4.57
N ILE A 114 13.01 4.16 -4.08
CA ILE A 114 13.51 5.24 -4.92
C ILE A 114 14.62 4.67 -5.81
N LYS A 115 14.48 4.83 -7.13
CA LYS A 115 15.54 4.45 -8.08
C LYS A 115 16.82 5.23 -7.76
N PRO A 116 18.01 4.58 -7.77
CA PRO A 116 19.28 5.25 -7.46
C PRO A 116 19.58 6.49 -8.32
N SER A 117 19.02 6.54 -9.53
CA SER A 117 19.18 7.68 -10.47
C SER A 117 18.27 8.87 -10.17
N THR A 118 17.23 8.71 -9.33
CA THR A 118 16.22 9.74 -9.08
C THR A 118 16.80 11.02 -8.45
N PRO A 119 17.68 10.98 -7.44
CA PRO A 119 18.24 12.21 -6.86
C PRO A 119 19.04 13.04 -7.88
N ALA A 120 19.83 12.38 -8.73
CA ALA A 120 20.60 13.05 -9.77
C ALA A 120 19.70 13.73 -10.81
N ALA A 121 18.60 13.07 -11.20
CA ALA A 121 17.63 13.63 -12.13
C ALA A 121 16.90 14.86 -11.56
N ILE A 122 16.49 14.82 -10.29
CA ILE A 122 15.84 15.95 -9.61
C ILE A 122 16.80 17.13 -9.50
N ASN A 123 18.06 16.88 -9.14
CA ASN A 123 19.08 17.93 -9.04
C ASN A 123 19.35 18.60 -10.39
N ALA A 124 19.41 17.83 -11.49
CA ALA A 124 19.55 18.38 -12.83
C ALA A 124 18.37 19.31 -13.20
N LEU A 125 17.14 18.94 -12.83
CA LEU A 125 15.96 19.79 -13.05
C LEU A 125 16.00 21.07 -12.21
N HIS A 126 16.42 20.98 -10.94
CA HIS A 126 16.61 22.14 -10.08
C HIS A 126 17.67 23.11 -10.63
N GLN A 127 18.78 22.60 -11.16
CA GLN A 127 19.83 23.42 -11.80
C GLN A 127 19.32 24.17 -13.04
N LEU A 128 18.29 23.65 -13.71
CA LEU A 128 17.60 24.32 -14.82
C LEU A 128 16.52 25.31 -14.35
N GLY A 129 16.37 25.53 -13.04
CA GLY A 129 15.33 26.40 -12.46
C GLY A 129 13.92 25.81 -12.49
N ILE A 130 13.78 24.51 -12.79
CA ILE A 130 12.50 23.82 -12.89
C ILE A 130 12.07 23.35 -11.51
N LYS A 131 10.84 23.70 -11.10
CA LYS A 131 10.25 23.22 -9.85
C LYS A 131 9.72 21.80 -10.03
N VAL A 132 10.14 20.90 -9.16
CA VAL A 132 9.71 19.49 -9.15
C VAL A 132 8.68 19.29 -8.03
N ALA A 133 7.58 18.58 -8.33
CA ALA A 133 6.56 18.21 -7.36
C ALA A 133 6.24 16.71 -7.45
N MET A 134 6.01 16.07 -6.30
CA MET A 134 5.60 14.68 -6.24
C MET A 134 4.08 14.55 -6.14
N ILE A 135 3.52 13.69 -6.99
CA ILE A 135 2.10 13.30 -6.98
C ILE A 135 2.02 11.81 -6.62
N THR A 136 1.42 11.48 -5.48
CA THR A 136 1.22 10.10 -5.04
C THR A 136 -0.17 9.91 -4.41
N GLY A 137 -0.72 8.70 -4.55
CA GLY A 137 -1.92 8.24 -3.84
C GLY A 137 -1.62 7.55 -2.51
N ASP A 138 -0.34 7.46 -2.12
CA ASP A 138 0.12 6.86 -0.88
C ASP A 138 -0.33 7.63 0.37
N ASN A 139 -0.11 7.00 1.52
CA ASN A 139 -0.29 7.65 2.80
C ASN A 139 0.54 8.95 2.89
N ALA A 140 -0.04 10.00 3.46
CA ALA A 140 0.60 11.31 3.59
C ALA A 140 1.97 11.26 4.29
N ARG A 141 2.15 10.36 5.27
CA ARG A 141 3.42 10.20 5.98
C ARG A 141 4.50 9.60 5.08
N THR A 142 4.16 8.55 4.33
CA THR A 142 5.04 7.94 3.34
C THR A 142 5.48 8.96 2.30
N ALA A 143 4.53 9.72 1.75
CA ALA A 143 4.81 10.77 0.80
C ALA A 143 5.72 11.86 1.39
N GLN A 144 5.52 12.25 2.66
CA GLN A 144 6.38 13.22 3.32
C GLN A 144 7.81 12.68 3.52
N ALA A 145 7.97 11.41 3.91
CA ALA A 145 9.27 10.79 4.09
C ALA A 145 10.06 10.73 2.76
N ILE A 146 9.40 10.29 1.68
CA ILE A 146 10.00 10.25 0.33
C ILE A 146 10.36 11.67 -0.16
N ALA A 147 9.47 12.64 0.05
CA ALA A 147 9.74 14.03 -0.34
C ALA A 147 10.97 14.61 0.39
N ARG A 148 11.17 14.27 1.67
CA ARG A 148 12.37 14.67 2.43
C ARG A 148 13.63 14.00 1.90
N GLN A 149 13.57 12.70 1.59
CA GLN A 149 14.70 11.95 1.02
C GLN A 149 15.15 12.50 -0.35
N LEU A 150 14.22 13.10 -1.10
CA LEU A 150 14.46 13.65 -2.45
C LEU A 150 14.60 15.18 -2.48
N GLU A 151 14.63 15.84 -1.32
CA GLU A 151 14.74 17.30 -1.18
C GLU A 151 13.69 18.08 -2.01
N LEU A 152 12.46 17.56 -2.09
CA LEU A 152 11.39 18.18 -2.85
C LEU A 152 10.74 19.34 -2.08
N MET A 153 10.70 20.52 -2.69
CA MET A 153 10.18 21.75 -2.09
C MET A 153 8.65 21.74 -1.90
N THR A 154 7.91 20.91 -2.63
CA THR A 154 6.43 20.89 -2.59
C THR A 154 5.87 19.49 -2.91
N TRP A 155 4.96 19.01 -2.05
CA TRP A 155 4.15 17.81 -2.26
C TRP A 155 2.68 18.12 -1.88
N SER A 156 1.71 17.47 -2.53
CA SER A 156 0.28 17.65 -2.22
C SER A 156 -0.50 16.33 -2.26
N PRO A 157 -1.17 15.93 -1.17
CA PRO A 157 -2.08 14.78 -1.16
C PRO A 157 -3.40 15.04 -1.93
N ARG A 158 -3.70 16.29 -2.30
CA ARG A 158 -4.99 16.68 -2.90
C ARG A 158 -5.08 16.50 -4.42
N TYR A 159 -3.95 16.41 -5.13
CA TYR A 159 -3.97 16.32 -6.60
C TYR A 159 -4.46 14.96 -7.14
N CYS A 160 -4.53 13.93 -6.29
CA CYS A 160 -4.94 12.58 -6.73
C CYS A 160 -6.46 12.43 -6.94
N ARG A 161 -7.31 13.31 -6.39
CA ARG A 161 -8.78 13.15 -6.40
C ARG A 161 -9.50 13.71 -7.63
N LYS A 162 -8.85 14.56 -8.44
CA LYS A 162 -9.44 15.10 -9.67
C LYS A 162 -8.40 15.15 -10.80
N GLY A 163 -8.39 14.09 -11.60
CA GLY A 163 -7.88 14.12 -12.97
C GLY A 163 -6.36 13.99 -13.14
N LYS A 164 -5.93 12.87 -13.72
CA LYS A 164 -4.70 12.79 -14.53
C LYS A 164 -4.78 13.62 -15.84
N SER A 165 -5.78 14.49 -15.99
CA SER A 165 -6.03 15.33 -17.16
C SER A 165 -6.39 16.77 -16.76
N ARG A 166 -5.43 17.49 -16.18
CA ARG A 166 -5.39 18.94 -16.36
C ARG A 166 -4.08 19.31 -17.03
N ARG A 167 -4.16 19.50 -18.34
CA ARG A 167 -3.11 20.15 -19.13
C ARG A 167 -2.82 21.50 -18.45
N TYR A 168 -1.55 21.75 -18.16
CA TYR A 168 -1.09 23.11 -17.90
C TYR A 168 -1.28 23.89 -19.21
N GLY A 169 -2.28 24.76 -19.23
CA GLY A 169 -2.38 25.83 -20.22
C GLY A 169 -1.55 27.01 -19.72
N ALA A 170 -0.68 27.49 -20.61
CA ALA A 170 -0.03 28.79 -20.51
C ALA A 170 -1.06 29.94 -20.52
#